data_AF-A0A0N4W6S1-F1
#
_entry.id   AF-A0A0N4W6S1-F1
#
_cell.length_a   1.000
_cell.length_b   1.000
_cell.length_c   1.000
_cell.angle_alpha   90.00
_cell.angle_beta   90.00
_cell.angle_gamma   90.00
#
_symmetry.space_group_name_H-M   'P 1'
#
loop_
_entity.id
_entity.type
_entity.pdbx_description
1 polymer ?
#
loop_
_entity_poly.entity_id
_entity_poly.type
_entity_poly.pdbx_seq_one_letter_code
_entity_poly.pdbx_strand_id
1 'polypeptide(L)' 'MAPSGSEFGVAPIVDKMREARLPWYGHVLRAKKDSVRKIGLNLVVSEKRSGGRPKQRWLDTLHEDLNIHPDQAFNREK' A
#
# COMPACT_ATOMS: atom_id res chain seq x y z
N MET A 1 13.12 11.00 -26.00
CA MET A 1 13.78 10.05 -25.07
C MET A 1 13.93 10.78 -23.75
N ALA A 2 13.05 10.56 -22.77
CA ALA A 2 13.14 11.24 -21.48
C ALA A 2 14.07 10.44 -20.55
N PRO A 3 14.94 11.08 -19.75
CA PRO A 3 15.84 10.36 -18.85
C PRO A 3 15.00 9.63 -17.78
N SER A 4 15.12 8.31 -17.76
CA SER A 4 14.55 7.43 -16.75
C SER A 4 15.21 7.73 -15.41
N GLY A 5 14.44 8.29 -14.47
CA GLY A 5 14.97 8.71 -13.18
C GLY A 5 15.51 7.54 -12.35
N SER A 6 16.83 7.54 -12.11
CA SER A 6 17.50 6.94 -10.94
C SER A 6 19.02 7.15 -11.07
N GLU A 7 19.47 8.40 -10.90
CA GLU A 7 20.92 8.72 -10.85
C GLU A 7 21.45 8.79 -9.40
N PHE A 8 20.57 8.62 -8.41
CA PHE A 8 20.93 8.51 -7.01
C PHE A 8 20.35 7.20 -6.50
N GLY A 9 21.14 6.38 -5.80
CA GLY A 9 20.71 5.10 -5.20
C GLY A 9 19.63 5.22 -4.10
N VAL A 10 18.83 6.28 -4.14
CA VAL A 10 17.67 6.54 -3.32
C VAL A 10 16.47 5.92 -4.03
N ALA A 11 15.86 4.93 -3.37
CA ALA A 11 14.62 4.34 -3.86
C ALA A 11 13.54 5.43 -4.02
N PRO A 12 12.69 5.34 -5.06
CA PRO A 12 11.53 6.21 -5.22
C PRO A 12 10.71 6.35 -3.93
N ILE A 13 10.21 7.55 -3.66
CA ILE A 13 9.46 7.86 -2.43
C ILE A 13 8.28 6.91 -2.24
N VAL A 14 7.63 6.51 -3.34
CA VAL A 14 6.50 5.56 -3.34
C VAL A 14 6.92 4.20 -2.78
N ASP A 15 8.11 3.71 -3.13
CA ASP A 15 8.62 2.43 -2.64
C ASP A 15 8.93 2.49 -1.14
N LYS A 16 9.49 3.61 -0.68
CA LYS A 16 9.73 3.83 0.76
C LYS A 16 8.44 3.93 1.56
N MET A 17 7.41 4.57 0.99
CA MET A 17 6.09 4.54 1.61
C MET A 17 5.56 3.11 1.67
N ARG A 18 5.58 2.36 0.56
CA ARG A 18 5.14 0.95 0.52
C ARG A 18 5.87 0.08 1.56
N GLU A 19 7.18 0.22 1.68
CA GLU A 19 8.03 -0.48 2.65
C GLU A 19 7.58 -0.22 4.10
N ALA A 20 7.14 0.99 4.43
CA ALA A 20 6.60 1.31 5.76
C ALA A 20 5.15 0.84 5.96
N ARG A 21 4.34 0.79 4.89
CA ARG A 21 2.92 0.40 4.95
C ARG A 21 2.72 -1.09 5.22
N LEU A 22 3.54 -1.97 4.65
CA LEU A 22 3.39 -3.43 4.78
C LEU A 22 3.63 -3.96 6.22
N PRO A 23 4.66 -3.53 6.97
CA PRO A 23 4.85 -3.92 8.37
C PRO A 23 3.70 -3.46 9.28
N TRP A 24 3.18 -2.24 9.05
CA TRP A 24 2.00 -1.74 9.75
C TRP A 24 0.79 -2.62 9.50
N TYR A 25 0.54 -3.02 8.25
CA TYR A 25 -0.53 -3.95 7.93
C TYR A 25 -0.36 -5.31 8.62
N GLY A 26 0.86 -5.86 8.62
CA GLY A 26 1.18 -7.08 9.38
C GLY A 26 0.89 -6.93 10.88
N HIS A 27 1.15 -5.75 11.45
CA HIS A 27 0.79 -5.44 12.84
C HIS A 27 -0.74 -5.40 13.05
N VAL A 28 -1.50 -4.79 12.14
CA VAL A 28 -2.98 -4.78 12.20
C VAL A 28 -3.56 -6.19 12.06
N LEU A 29 -3.00 -7.03 11.19
CA LEU A 29 -3.44 -8.42 11.01
C LEU A 29 -3.28 -9.26 12.28
N ARG A 30 -2.17 -9.08 13.01
CA ARG A 30 -1.91 -9.77 14.29
C ARG A 30 -2.71 -9.20 15.47
N ALA A 31 -3.35 -8.04 15.32
CA ALA A 31 -4.16 -7.47 16.37
C ALA A 31 -5.45 -8.27 16.62
N LYS A 32 -5.96 -8.18 17.85
CA LYS A 32 -7.23 -8.80 18.26
C LYS A 32 -8.39 -8.27 17.40
N LYS A 33 -9.40 -9.11 17.16
CA LYS A 33 -10.52 -8.82 16.23
C LYS A 33 -11.31 -7.56 16.61
N ASP A 34 -11.46 -7.29 17.90
CA ASP A 34 -12.13 -6.15 18.52
C ASP A 34 -11.23 -4.92 18.67
N SER A 35 -9.96 -4.98 18.24
CA SER A 35 -9.08 -3.81 18.29
C SER A 35 -9.54 -2.73 17.33
N VAL A 36 -9.46 -1.47 17.78
CA VAL A 36 -9.81 -0.29 16.97
C VAL A 36 -9.11 -0.28 15.62
N ARG A 37 -7.85 -0.74 15.57
CA ARG A 37 -7.06 -0.84 14.32
C ARG A 37 -7.67 -1.80 13.31
N LYS A 38 -8.10 -2.98 13.76
CA LYS A 38 -8.68 -4.02 12.89
C LYS A 38 -10.12 -3.67 12.48
N ILE A 39 -10.88 -3.05 13.37
CA ILE A 39 -12.21 -2.50 13.07
C ILE A 39 -12.10 -1.37 12.05
N GLY A 40 -11.22 -0.40 12.28
CA GLY A 40 -11.02 0.75 11.40
C GLY A 40 -10.50 0.38 10.00
N LEU A 41 -9.67 -0.66 9.91
CA LEU A 41 -9.23 -1.21 8.62
C LEU A 41 -10.40 -1.74 7.79
N ASN A 42 -11.33 -2.47 8.41
CA ASN A 42 -12.47 -3.11 7.74
C ASN A 42 -13.70 -2.21 7.64
N LEU A 43 -13.68 -1.03 8.26
CA LEU A 43 -14.82 -0.12 8.26
C LEU A 43 -15.10 0.30 6.82
N VAL A 44 -16.18 -0.20 6.23
CA VAL A 44 -16.74 0.32 4.97
C VAL A 44 -17.61 1.51 5.31
N VAL A 45 -17.06 2.72 5.14
CA VAL A 45 -17.87 3.94 5.20
C VAL A 45 -18.70 3.96 3.93
N SER A 46 -19.90 3.37 4.00
CA SER A 46 -20.90 3.41 2.93
C SER A 46 -21.49 4.81 2.86
N GLU A 47 -20.69 5.77 2.46
CA GLU A 47 -21.17 7.10 2.10
C GLU A 47 -21.40 7.10 0.59
N LYS A 48 -22.67 7.07 0.19
CA LYS A 48 -23.12 7.23 -1.18
C LYS A 48 -22.89 8.69 -1.58
N ARG A 49 -21.62 9.07 -1.73
CA ARG A 49 -21.20 10.46 -1.94
C ARG A 49 -21.38 10.81 -3.42
N SER A 50 -22.05 11.93 -3.69
CA SER A 50 -22.39 12.36 -5.04
C SER A 50 -21.15 12.87 -5.80
N GLY A 51 -20.71 12.10 -6.80
CA GLY A 51 -19.88 12.53 -7.93
C GLY A 51 -18.39 12.79 -7.65
N GLY A 52 -17.51 11.98 -8.24
CA GLY A 52 -16.05 12.20 -8.25
C GLY A 52 -15.22 10.93 -8.12
N ARG A 53 -13.89 11.07 -8.04
CA ARG A 53 -12.98 9.95 -7.73
C ARG A 53 -13.26 9.46 -6.30
N PRO A 54 -13.47 8.14 -6.09
CA PRO A 54 -13.60 7.58 -4.75
C PRO A 54 -12.38 7.95 -3.90
N LYS A 55 -12.60 8.27 -2.62
CA LYS A 55 -11.49 8.50 -1.70
C LYS A 55 -10.70 7.20 -1.58
N GLN A 56 -9.45 7.21 -2.02
CA GLN A 56 -8.55 6.07 -1.94
C GLN A 56 -8.51 5.58 -0.50
N ARG A 57 -8.97 4.35 -0.30
CA ARG A 57 -9.05 3.74 1.03
C ARG A 57 -7.71 3.08 1.34
N TRP A 58 -7.48 2.87 2.63
CA TRP A 58 -6.29 2.16 3.07
C TRP A 58 -6.23 0.76 2.45
N LEU A 59 -7.34 0.01 2.46
CA LEU A 59 -7.40 -1.30 1.80
C LEU A 59 -7.12 -1.24 0.30
N ASP A 60 -7.62 -0.24 -0.42
CA ASP A 60 -7.35 -0.09 -1.86
C ASP A 60 -5.86 0.11 -2.11
N THR A 61 -5.19 0.93 -1.29
CA THR A 61 -3.74 1.17 -1.40
C THR A 61 -2.93 -0.08 -1.07
N LEU A 62 -3.37 -0.85 -0.07
CA LEU A 62 -2.73 -2.11 0.29
C LEU A 62 -2.90 -3.17 -0.79
N HIS A 63 -4.05 -3.21 -1.48
CA HIS A 63 -4.22 -4.09 -2.63
C HIS A 63 -3.19 -3.76 -3.71
N GLU A 64 -3.01 -2.49 -4.08
CA GLU A 64 -1.98 -2.09 -5.03
C GLU A 64 -0.56 -2.41 -4.54
N ASP A 65 -0.25 -2.16 -3.26
CA ASP A 65 1.04 -2.50 -2.67
C ASP A 65 1.32 -4.01 -2.67
N LEU A 66 0.29 -4.85 -2.52
CA LEU A 66 0.40 -6.31 -2.53
C LEU A 66 0.38 -6.89 -3.95
N ASN A 67 -0.13 -6.13 -4.93
CA ASN A 67 -0.15 -6.49 -6.34
C ASN A 67 1.26 -6.30 -6.94
N ILE A 68 2.21 -7.11 -6.46
CA ILE A 68 3.56 -7.16 -6.99
C ILE A 68 3.47 -7.65 -8.43
N HIS A 69 3.86 -6.79 -9.37
CA HIS A 69 4.05 -7.19 -10.76
C HIS A 69 5.05 -8.37 -10.77
N PRO A 70 4.73 -9.52 -11.39
CA PRO A 70 5.57 -10.74 -11.30
C PRO A 70 7.02 -10.52 -11.74
N ASP A 71 7.27 -9.47 -12.51
CA ASP A 71 8.59 -9.07 -13.01
C ASP A 71 9.52 -8.46 -11.93
N GLN A 72 8.99 -7.97 -10.79
CA GLN A 72 9.81 -7.44 -9.69
C GLN A 72 10.27 -8.52 -8.69
N ALA A 73 9.75 -9.75 -8.77
CA ALA A 73 10.04 -10.80 -7.79
C ALA A 73 11.42 -11.47 -7.97
N PHE A 74 12.11 -11.25 -9.11
CA PHE A 74 13.31 -12.00 -9.48
C PHE A 74 14.66 -11.27 -9.34
N ASN A 75 14.72 -9.99 -8.98
CA ASN A 75 16.00 -9.31 -8.76
C ASN A 75 16.47 -9.42 -7.30
N ARG A 76 16.83 -10.64 -6.90
CA ARG A 76 17.71 -10.92 -5.77
C ARG A 76 18.85 -11.80 -6.27
N GLU A 77 19.64 -11.28 -7.19
CA GLU A 77 20.95 -11.87 -7.49
C GLU A 77 21.94 -11.54 -6.35
N LYS A 78 22.90 -12.46 -6.23
CA LYS A 78 23.63 -12.91 -5.05
C LYS A 78 24.58 -11.88 -4.43
#